data_AF-A0A5C5TU22-F1
#
_entry.id   AF-A0A5C5TU22-F1
#
_cell.length_a   1.000
_cell.length_b   1.000
_cell.length_c   1.000
_cell.angle_alpha   90.00
_cell.angle_beta   90.00
_cell.angle_gamma   90.00
#
_symmetry.space_group_name_H-M   'P 1'
#
loop_
_entity.id
_entity.type
_entity.pdbx_description
1 polymer ?
#
loop_
_entity_poly.entity_id
_entity_poly.type
_entity_poly.pdbx_seq_one_letter_code
_entity_poly.pdbx_strand_id
1 'polypeptide(L)'
;MMTPSERRDTVQVLVRRGISQRKALRYLGLSRRIASYAPRQAAKDQAVAERLLAASPKVPRFGYRRMAAWLDLGEARVRRLWR
;
A
#
# COMPACT_ATOMS: atom_id res chain seq x y z
N MET A 1 4.33 -8.35 -16.18
CA MET A 1 5.10 -8.73 -14.97
C MET A 1 4.18 -8.53 -13.76
N MET A 2 4.00 -9.52 -12.89
CA MET A 2 3.12 -9.40 -11.71
C MET A 2 3.87 -8.74 -10.54
N THR A 3 3.25 -7.72 -9.93
CA THR A 3 3.77 -7.00 -8.77
C THR A 3 3.84 -7.89 -7.52
N PRO A 4 4.68 -7.56 -6.51
CA PRO A 4 4.76 -8.34 -5.28
C PRO A 4 3.43 -8.42 -4.50
N SER A 5 2.56 -7.42 -4.61
CA SER A 5 1.23 -7.42 -3.99
C SER A 5 0.30 -8.40 -4.70
N GLU A 6 0.18 -8.30 -6.02
CA GLU A 6 -0.63 -9.21 -6.83
C GLU A 6 -0.21 -10.68 -6.66
N ARG A 7 1.10 -10.95 -6.49
CA ARG A 7 1.61 -12.29 -6.17
C ARG A 7 1.05 -12.82 -4.85
N ARG A 8 1.00 -11.97 -3.81
CA ARG A 8 0.43 -12.35 -2.50
C ARG A 8 -1.07 -12.57 -2.61
N ASP A 9 -1.77 -11.70 -3.33
CA ASP A 9 -3.22 -11.81 -3.52
C ASP A 9 -3.57 -13.12 -4.23
N THR A 10 -2.79 -13.49 -5.24
CA THR A 10 -2.96 -14.77 -5.96
C THR A 10 -2.75 -15.97 -5.05
N VAL A 11 -1.73 -15.95 -4.18
CA VAL A 11 -1.54 -16.99 -3.16
C VAL A 11 -2.76 -17.06 -2.24
N GLN A 12 -3.29 -15.92 -1.79
CA GLN A 12 -4.48 -15.88 -0.92
C GLN A 12 -5.72 -16.43 -1.61
N VAL A 13 -5.91 -16.17 -2.91
CA VAL A 13 -7.00 -16.75 -3.70
C VAL A 13 -6.93 -18.27 -3.72
N LEU A 14 -5.74 -18.86 -3.94
CA LEU A 14 -5.56 -20.31 -3.91
C LEU A 14 -5.79 -20.90 -2.51
N VAL A 15 -5.34 -20.19 -1.47
CA VAL A 15 -5.56 -20.60 -0.08
C VAL A 15 -7.03 -20.65 0.28
N ARG A 16 -7.81 -19.64 -0.13
CA ARG A 16 -9.27 -19.62 0.06
C ARG A 16 -10.00 -20.73 -0.69
N ARG A 17 -9.39 -21.28 -1.74
CA ARG A 17 -9.91 -22.45 -2.50
C ARG A 17 -9.47 -23.79 -1.91
N GLY A 18 -8.88 -23.81 -0.72
CA GLY A 18 -8.51 -25.04 0.00
C GLY A 18 -7.09 -25.55 -0.28
N ILE A 19 -6.27 -24.82 -1.04
CA ILE A 19 -4.87 -25.19 -1.26
C ILE A 19 -4.03 -24.66 -0.10
N SER A 20 -3.24 -25.50 0.58
CA SER A 20 -2.33 -25.02 1.62
C SER A 20 -1.37 -23.93 1.09
N GLN A 21 -1.04 -22.94 1.91
CA GLN A 21 -0.16 -21.82 1.51
C GLN A 21 1.16 -22.30 0.90
N ARG A 22 1.74 -23.38 1.46
CA ARG A 22 2.96 -24.02 0.94
C ARG A 22 2.77 -24.57 -0.47
N LYS A 23 1.64 -25.24 -0.75
CA LYS A 23 1.33 -25.80 -2.07
C LYS A 23 1.02 -24.69 -3.07
N ALA A 24 0.31 -23.65 -2.66
CA ALA A 24 0.03 -22.47 -3.48
C ALA A 24 1.32 -21.76 -3.92
N LEU A 25 2.25 -21.51 -2.99
CA LEU A 25 3.55 -20.90 -3.30
C LEU A 25 4.37 -21.75 -4.27
N ARG A 26 4.41 -23.09 -4.07
CA ARG A 26 5.12 -24.00 -4.97
C ARG A 26 4.50 -24.00 -6.38
N TYR A 27 3.17 -24.04 -6.46
CA TYR A 27 2.43 -24.02 -7.73
C TYR A 27 2.70 -22.73 -8.52
N LEU A 28 2.82 -21.59 -7.83
CA LEU A 28 3.10 -20.28 -8.44
C LEU A 28 4.60 -20.00 -8.64
N GLY A 29 5.50 -20.94 -8.28
CA GLY A 29 6.96 -20.72 -8.37
C GLY A 29 7.47 -19.61 -7.45
N LEU A 30 6.78 -19.33 -6.34
CA LEU A 30 7.08 -18.22 -5.44
C LEU A 30 7.91 -18.67 -4.22
N SER A 31 8.85 -17.82 -3.81
CA SER A 31 9.61 -18.02 -2.57
C SER A 31 8.70 -17.92 -1.34
N ARG A 32 9.00 -18.73 -0.32
CA ARG A 32 8.33 -18.67 1.00
C ARG A 32 8.40 -17.29 1.66
N ARG A 33 9.43 -16.49 1.34
CA ARG A 33 9.57 -15.12 1.86
C ARG A 33 8.42 -14.20 1.47
N ILE A 34 7.72 -14.48 0.37
CA ILE A 34 6.57 -13.68 -0.07
C ILE A 34 5.42 -13.77 0.93
N ALA A 35 5.20 -14.95 1.52
CA ALA A 35 4.14 -15.17 2.49
C ALA A 35 4.39 -14.44 3.82
N SER A 36 5.65 -14.31 4.24
CA SER A 36 6.03 -13.64 5.49
C SER A 36 6.22 -12.13 5.35
N TYR A 37 6.31 -11.61 4.11
CA TYR A 37 6.57 -10.19 3.90
C TYR A 37 5.28 -9.38 4.11
N ALA A 38 5.29 -8.51 5.13
CA ALA A 38 4.26 -7.54 5.38
C ALA A 38 4.76 -6.11 5.02
N PRO A 39 4.09 -5.38 4.11
CA PRO A 39 4.48 -4.00 3.78
C PRO A 39 4.18 -3.06 4.96
N ARG A 40 5.23 -2.53 5.59
CA ARG A 40 5.11 -1.59 6.73
C ARG A 40 4.76 -0.17 6.31
N GLN A 41 5.10 0.22 5.09
CA GLN A 41 4.97 1.60 4.62
C GLN A 41 3.50 2.04 4.50
N ALA A 42 2.62 1.14 4.04
CA ALA A 42 1.19 1.42 3.92
C ALA A 42 0.56 1.79 5.28
N ALA A 43 0.85 1.02 6.33
CA ALA A 43 0.38 1.31 7.68
C ALA A 43 0.89 2.66 8.21
N LYS A 44 2.17 3.00 7.95
CA LYS A 44 2.73 4.31 8.34
C LYS A 44 2.06 5.46 7.61
N ASP A 45 1.70 5.25 6.35
CA ASP A 45 1.13 6.28 5.48
C ASP A 45 -0.37 6.49 5.69
N GLN A 46 -1.06 5.51 6.27
CA GLN A 46 -2.50 5.59 6.57
C GLN A 46 -2.87 6.86 7.35
N ALA A 47 -2.17 7.12 8.46
CA ALA A 47 -2.44 8.31 9.29
C ALA A 47 -2.20 9.64 8.53
N VAL A 48 -1.25 9.65 7.58
CA VAL A 48 -0.99 10.84 6.76
C VAL A 48 -2.05 11.00 5.67
N ALA A 49 -2.48 9.91 5.04
CA ALA A 49 -3.57 9.92 4.07
C ALA A 49 -4.88 10.43 4.70
N GLU A 50 -5.21 9.97 5.91
CA GLU A 50 -6.38 10.45 6.66
C GLU A 50 -6.30 11.95 6.97
N ARG A 51 -5.14 12.44 7.42
CA ARG A 51 -4.91 13.88 7.62
C ARG A 51 -5.06 14.69 6.33
N LEU A 52 -4.57 14.18 5.20
CA LEU A 52 -4.70 14.83 3.89
C LEU A 52 -6.16 14.90 3.44
N LEU A 53 -6.91 13.81 3.59
CA LEU A 53 -8.34 13.73 3.27
C LEU A 53 -9.17 14.68 4.14
N ALA A 54 -8.88 14.77 5.44
CA ALA A 54 -9.59 15.69 6.34
C ALA A 54 -9.27 17.17 6.07
N ALA A 55 -8.08 17.47 5.55
CA ALA A 55 -7.65 18.83 5.24
C ALA A 55 -8.09 19.30 3.85
N SER A 56 -8.21 18.40 2.87
CA SER A 56 -8.53 18.75 1.48
C SER A 56 -9.81 19.60 1.31
N PRO A 57 -10.93 19.34 2.01
CA PRO A 57 -12.13 20.19 1.92
C PRO A 57 -11.91 21.62 2.44
N LYS A 58 -10.97 21.83 3.36
CA LYS A 58 -10.67 23.15 3.93
C LYS A 58 -9.91 24.03 2.95
N VAL A 59 -9.18 23.41 2.01
CA VAL A 59 -8.32 24.10 1.03
C VAL A 59 -8.43 23.46 -0.37
N PRO A 60 -9.59 23.58 -1.06
CA PRO A 60 -9.88 22.80 -2.26
C PRO A 60 -8.91 23.03 -3.44
N ARG A 61 -8.28 24.20 -3.51
CA ARG A 61 -7.34 24.58 -4.59
C ARG A 61 -5.89 24.20 -4.30
N PHE A 62 -5.62 23.53 -3.18
CA PHE A 62 -4.25 23.17 -2.80
C PHE A 62 -3.83 21.87 -3.50
N GLY A 63 -2.76 21.95 -4.28
CA GLY A 63 -2.04 20.76 -4.73
C GLY A 63 -1.10 20.21 -3.65
N TYR A 64 -0.49 19.06 -3.92
CA TYR A 64 0.34 18.32 -2.95
C TYR A 64 1.43 19.17 -2.28
N ARG A 65 2.07 20.11 -2.98
CA ARG A 65 3.13 20.97 -2.42
C ARG A 65 2.59 21.91 -1.35
N ARG A 66 1.44 22.55 -1.63
CA ARG A 66 0.79 23.47 -0.68
C ARG A 66 0.20 22.69 0.50
N MET A 67 -0.32 21.50 0.27
CA MET A 67 -0.79 20.61 1.34
C MET A 67 0.35 20.16 2.25
N ALA A 68 1.51 19.84 1.67
CA ALA A 68 2.71 19.48 2.42
C ALA A 68 3.15 20.62 3.36
N ALA A 69 3.21 21.85 2.84
CA ALA A 69 3.52 23.02 3.66
C ALA A 69 2.43 23.29 4.73
N TRP A 70 1.15 23.20 4.35
CA TRP A 70 0.02 23.46 5.25
C TRP A 70 -0.06 22.48 6.43
N LEU A 71 0.28 21.21 6.20
CA LEU A 71 0.23 20.15 7.22
C LEU A 71 1.58 19.88 7.90
N ASP A 72 2.61 20.64 7.54
CA ASP A 72 4.01 20.44 7.95
C ASP A 72 4.48 18.98 7.71
N LEU A 73 4.31 18.52 6.47
CA LEU A 73 4.65 17.18 6.01
C LEU A 73 5.71 17.24 4.92
N GLY A 74 6.54 16.18 4.83
CA GLY A 74 7.53 16.08 3.76
C GLY A 74 6.88 15.99 2.37
N GLU A 75 7.31 16.86 1.45
CA GLU A 75 6.75 16.99 0.09
C GLU A 75 6.75 15.65 -0.68
N ALA A 76 7.86 14.90 -0.64
CA ALA A 76 7.98 13.62 -1.34
C ALA A 76 6.97 12.58 -0.82
N ARG A 77 6.66 12.61 0.48
CA ARG A 77 5.70 11.70 1.11
C ARG A 77 4.28 12.05 0.69
N VAL A 78 3.91 13.33 0.74
CA VAL A 78 2.59 13.79 0.30
C VAL A 78 2.41 13.52 -1.19
N ARG A 79 3.41 13.83 -2.03
CA ARG A 79 3.37 13.55 -3.48
C ARG A 79 3.11 12.08 -3.80
N ARG A 80 3.66 11.15 -3.01
CA ARG A 80 3.42 9.70 -3.17
C ARG A 80 1.97 9.31 -2.88
N LEU A 81 1.35 9.95 -1.88
CA LEU A 81 -0.02 9.67 -1.44
C LEU A 81 -1.09 10.47 -2.19
N TRP A 82 -0.69 11.49 -2.96
CA TRP A 82 -1.59 12.37 -3.73
C TRP A 82 -1.95 11.82 -5.12
N ARG A 83 -1.42 10.65 -5.50
CA ARG A 83 -1.77 9.95 -6.74
C ARG A 83 -2.98 9.08 -6.53
#